data_AF-A0A7S1P9D9-F1
#
_entry.id   AF-A0A7S1P9D9-F1
#
_cell.length_a   1.000
_cell.length_b   1.000
_cell.length_c   1.000
_cell.angle_alpha   90.00
_cell.angle_beta   90.00
_cell.angle_gamma   90.00
#
_symmetry.space_group_name_H-M   'P 1'
#
loop_
_entity.id
_entity.type
_entity.pdbx_description
1 polymer ?
#
loop_
_entity_poly.entity_id
_entity_poly.type
_entity_poly.pdbx_seq_one_letter_code
_entity_poly.pdbx_strand_id
1 'polypeptide(L)'
;GEDGGVSFWVSDEYGPHIVHFDANGTEVERVSPMGVNADSGDRKIPAVFERRRPNRGMEGLALTPSTNTLVGIMQSTLYNPSKAAVMNPTLTRILTFGIDSGHTQQFLYHQQKDWNANSEIAALTDTTFLVVERDGEFPTSDTGSQQQAQKHLYKVDISGATNVSGMNFDSLDGLMVNNRTLEEHTWEELRAFGIAPVSKTLVADIVVEVAASGSSYPHDKTG
;
A
#
# COMPACT_ATOMS: atom_id res chain seq x y z
N GLY A 1 -29.56 -17.79 -5.90
CA GLY A 1 -29.59 -18.50 -7.18
C GLY A 1 -28.16 -18.73 -7.55
N GLU A 2 -27.77 -19.99 -7.67
CA GLU A 2 -26.39 -20.45 -7.87
C GLU A 2 -25.91 -20.08 -9.26
N ASP A 3 -25.11 -19.03 -9.35
CA ASP A 3 -24.09 -18.84 -10.37
C ASP A 3 -22.88 -18.23 -9.65
N GLY A 4 -22.03 -19.10 -9.09
CA GLY A 4 -20.73 -18.76 -8.52
C GLY A 4 -19.76 -18.31 -9.62
N GLY A 5 -20.11 -17.25 -10.35
CA GLY A 5 -19.28 -16.65 -11.39
C GLY A 5 -18.00 -16.11 -10.77
N VAL A 6 -16.86 -16.60 -11.28
CA VAL A 6 -15.54 -16.09 -10.93
C VAL A 6 -15.54 -14.59 -11.22
N SER A 7 -15.36 -13.76 -10.20
CA SER A 7 -15.16 -12.32 -10.35
C SER A 7 -13.77 -11.97 -9.82
N PHE A 8 -13.23 -10.82 -10.23
CA PHE A 8 -11.88 -10.42 -9.82
C PHE A 8 -11.80 -8.94 -9.51
N TRP A 9 -10.83 -8.59 -8.68
CA TRP A 9 -10.59 -7.24 -8.20
C TRP A 9 -9.24 -6.75 -8.68
N VAL A 10 -9.18 -5.49 -9.10
CA VAL A 10 -7.96 -4.85 -9.59
C VAL A 10 -7.76 -3.53 -8.86
N SER A 11 -6.54 -3.24 -8.42
CA SER A 11 -6.17 -1.92 -7.95
C SER A 11 -5.56 -1.07 -9.07
N ASP A 12 -5.80 0.23 -9.02
CA ASP A 12 -5.28 1.20 -9.99
C ASP A 12 -4.25 2.14 -9.35
N GLU A 13 -3.02 2.14 -9.89
CA GLU A 13 -1.91 3.01 -9.45
C GLU A 13 -2.17 4.50 -9.71
N TYR A 14 -3.08 4.85 -10.64
CA TYR A 14 -3.46 6.22 -10.90
C TYR A 14 -4.58 6.72 -9.98
N GLY A 15 -5.22 5.87 -9.16
CA GLY A 15 -6.56 6.11 -8.62
C GLY A 15 -6.76 6.35 -7.12
N PRO A 16 -5.86 5.89 -6.23
CA PRO A 16 -5.87 4.48 -5.79
C PRO A 16 -7.28 3.86 -5.81
N HIS A 17 -7.71 3.37 -6.98
CA HIS A 17 -9.04 2.77 -7.13
C HIS A 17 -8.97 1.27 -6.85
N ILE A 18 -10.08 0.71 -6.37
CA ILE A 18 -10.33 -0.73 -6.32
C ILE A 18 -11.52 -0.99 -7.24
N VAL A 19 -11.34 -1.82 -8.28
CA VAL A 19 -12.36 -2.05 -9.31
C VAL A 19 -12.77 -3.51 -9.29
N HIS A 20 -14.08 -3.77 -9.28
CA HIS A 20 -14.64 -5.11 -9.36
C HIS A 20 -15.03 -5.42 -10.80
N PHE A 21 -14.62 -6.58 -11.29
CA PHE A 21 -15.01 -7.08 -12.60
C PHE A 21 -15.74 -8.41 -12.48
N ASP A 22 -16.79 -8.59 -13.29
CA ASP A 22 -17.42 -9.88 -13.47
C ASP A 22 -16.51 -10.85 -14.26
N ALA A 23 -16.96 -12.10 -14.41
CA ALA A 23 -16.23 -13.14 -15.13
C ALA A 23 -15.91 -12.80 -16.59
N ASN A 24 -16.65 -11.87 -17.19
CA ASN A 24 -16.50 -11.43 -18.58
C ASN A 24 -15.57 -10.22 -18.70
N GLY A 25 -15.07 -9.69 -17.58
CA GLY A 25 -14.26 -8.46 -17.55
C GLY A 25 -15.11 -7.19 -17.63
N THR A 26 -16.40 -7.25 -17.33
CA THR A 26 -17.27 -6.07 -17.23
C THR A 26 -17.09 -5.41 -15.87
N GLU A 27 -16.84 -4.10 -15.84
CA GLU A 27 -16.77 -3.34 -14.58
C GLU A 27 -18.14 -3.38 -13.88
N VAL A 28 -18.17 -4.02 -12.72
CA VAL A 28 -19.35 -4.11 -11.84
C VAL A 28 -19.43 -2.87 -10.97
N GLU A 29 -18.29 -2.47 -10.40
CA GLU A 29 -18.18 -1.25 -9.61
C GLU A 29 -16.75 -0.74 -9.52
N ARG A 30 -16.65 0.51 -9.09
CA ARG A 30 -15.39 1.19 -8.81
C ARG A 30 -15.46 1.87 -7.45
N VAL A 31 -14.57 1.47 -6.56
CA VAL A 31 -14.39 2.04 -5.23
C VAL A 31 -13.23 3.02 -5.30
N SER A 32 -13.56 4.31 -5.19
CA SER A 32 -12.60 5.43 -5.26
C SER A 32 -12.50 6.15 -3.91
N PRO A 33 -11.44 6.95 -3.67
CA PRO A 33 -11.44 7.89 -2.56
C PRO A 33 -12.68 8.79 -2.59
N MET A 34 -13.22 9.13 -1.43
CA MET A 34 -14.24 10.17 -1.32
C MET A 34 -13.78 11.45 -2.01
N GLY A 35 -14.68 12.11 -2.74
CA GLY A 35 -14.38 13.31 -3.54
C GLY A 35 -13.78 13.02 -4.92
N VAL A 36 -13.30 11.81 -5.17
CA VAL A 36 -12.77 11.37 -6.48
C VAL A 36 -13.82 10.54 -7.20
N ASN A 37 -14.04 10.83 -8.48
CA ASN A 37 -15.07 10.19 -9.31
C ASN A 37 -16.42 10.12 -8.57
N ALA A 38 -16.93 11.29 -8.16
CA ALA A 38 -18.13 11.40 -7.33
C ALA A 38 -19.32 10.63 -7.93
N ASP A 39 -19.41 10.60 -9.26
CA ASP A 39 -20.48 9.93 -10.00
C ASP A 39 -20.27 8.41 -10.19
N SER A 40 -19.14 7.83 -9.79
CA SER A 40 -18.84 6.40 -9.94
C SER A 40 -18.97 5.63 -8.63
N GLY A 41 -19.86 4.63 -8.57
CA GLY A 41 -19.97 3.66 -7.48
C GLY A 41 -20.42 4.25 -6.13
N ASP A 42 -21.28 3.53 -5.41
CA ASP A 42 -21.79 3.98 -4.10
C ASP A 42 -20.76 3.77 -2.98
N ARG A 43 -19.92 2.75 -3.13
CA ARG A 43 -18.90 2.40 -2.13
C ARG A 43 -17.61 3.14 -2.39
N LYS A 44 -16.98 3.59 -1.32
CA LYS A 44 -15.83 4.50 -1.37
C LYS A 44 -14.76 4.07 -0.38
N ILE A 45 -13.56 4.63 -0.52
CA ILE A 45 -12.49 4.58 0.47
C ILE A 45 -12.26 5.99 1.06
N PRO A 46 -11.60 6.12 2.23
CA PRO A 46 -11.41 7.41 2.89
C PRO A 46 -10.78 8.50 2.00
N ALA A 47 -11.21 9.76 2.17
CA ALA A 47 -10.76 10.89 1.34
C ALA A 47 -9.24 11.14 1.39
N VAL A 48 -8.58 10.81 2.50
CA VAL A 48 -7.12 10.97 2.67
C VAL A 48 -6.30 10.29 1.57
N PHE A 49 -6.82 9.23 0.93
CA PHE A 49 -6.14 8.56 -0.18
C PHE A 49 -6.06 9.41 -1.46
N GLU A 50 -6.85 10.49 -1.58
CA GLU A 50 -6.67 11.51 -2.62
C GLU A 50 -5.29 12.19 -2.52
N ARG A 51 -4.70 12.24 -1.32
CA ARG A 51 -3.35 12.79 -1.09
C ARG A 51 -2.21 11.92 -1.60
N ARG A 52 -2.50 10.85 -2.35
CA ARG A 52 -1.47 10.06 -3.03
C ARG A 52 -0.57 10.95 -3.89
N ARG A 53 0.68 10.53 -4.07
CA ARG A 53 1.55 11.23 -5.03
C ARG A 53 1.05 10.92 -6.44
N PRO A 54 1.13 11.86 -7.39
CA PRO A 54 0.83 11.56 -8.79
C PRO A 54 1.65 10.35 -9.28
N ASN A 55 0.99 9.41 -9.95
CA ASN A 55 1.56 8.13 -10.42
C ASN A 55 2.18 7.28 -9.29
N ARG A 56 1.58 7.33 -8.09
CA ARG A 56 1.97 6.52 -6.92
C ARG A 56 0.75 6.14 -6.06
N GLY A 57 -0.21 5.44 -6.64
CA GLY A 57 -1.45 5.02 -5.98
C GLY A 57 -1.28 3.71 -5.19
N MET A 58 -2.29 2.85 -5.30
CA MET A 58 -2.33 1.56 -4.61
C MET A 58 -1.86 0.48 -5.59
N GLU A 59 -0.56 0.18 -5.56
CA GLU A 59 0.07 -0.78 -6.50
C GLU A 59 -0.22 -2.24 -6.13
N GLY A 60 -0.39 -2.55 -4.84
CA GLY A 60 -0.66 -3.93 -4.39
C GLY A 60 -2.08 -4.09 -3.87
N LEU A 61 -2.71 -5.22 -4.22
CA LEU A 61 -4.02 -5.63 -3.74
C LEU A 61 -4.06 -7.15 -3.51
N ALA A 62 -4.45 -7.57 -2.31
CA ALA A 62 -4.64 -8.98 -1.97
C ALA A 62 -6.09 -9.24 -1.53
N LEU A 63 -6.62 -10.40 -1.91
CA LEU A 63 -7.79 -10.98 -1.27
C LEU A 63 -7.33 -11.85 -0.09
N THR A 64 -7.90 -11.63 1.10
CA THR A 64 -7.66 -12.48 2.27
C THR A 64 -8.15 -13.92 2.04
N PRO A 65 -7.55 -14.96 2.67
CA PRO A 65 -7.97 -16.34 2.49
C PRO A 65 -9.42 -16.62 2.91
N SER A 66 -9.96 -15.86 3.86
CA SER A 66 -11.40 -15.89 4.21
C SER A 66 -12.31 -15.33 3.12
N THR A 67 -11.77 -14.72 2.07
CA THR A 67 -12.47 -14.16 0.90
C THR A 67 -13.41 -12.99 1.18
N ASN A 68 -13.33 -12.37 2.37
CA ASN A 68 -14.24 -11.28 2.75
C ASN A 68 -13.57 -9.90 2.80
N THR A 69 -12.24 -9.83 2.71
CA THR A 69 -11.50 -8.56 2.84
C THR A 69 -10.47 -8.43 1.74
N LEU A 70 -10.52 -7.30 1.03
CA LEU A 70 -9.43 -6.82 0.18
C LEU A 70 -8.44 -6.02 1.02
N VAL A 71 -7.16 -6.21 0.76
CA VAL A 71 -6.07 -5.52 1.45
C VAL A 71 -5.20 -4.84 0.42
N GLY A 72 -5.30 -3.52 0.37
CA GLY A 72 -4.52 -2.68 -0.52
C GLY A 72 -3.32 -2.06 0.21
N ILE A 73 -2.20 -1.90 -0.49
CA ILE A 73 -1.05 -1.15 0.03
C ILE A 73 -0.73 0.03 -0.88
N MET A 74 -0.60 1.22 -0.28
CA MET A 74 -0.14 2.40 -1.00
C MET A 74 1.33 2.23 -1.35
N GLN A 75 1.69 2.58 -2.59
CA GLN A 75 3.05 2.45 -3.07
C GLN A 75 4.02 3.30 -2.25
N SER A 76 3.66 4.53 -1.91
CA SER A 76 4.55 5.44 -1.19
C SER A 76 3.78 6.40 -0.30
N THR A 77 4.52 7.08 0.57
CA THR A 77 4.06 8.13 1.47
C THR A 77 3.14 9.14 0.79
N LEU A 78 2.01 9.45 1.44
CA LEU A 78 1.04 10.44 0.98
C LEU A 78 1.62 11.87 1.10
N TYR A 79 1.22 12.77 0.21
CA TYR A 79 1.47 14.20 0.32
C TYR A 79 0.43 14.87 1.21
N ASN A 80 0.45 14.51 2.49
CA ASN A 80 -0.54 14.91 3.47
C ASN A 80 0.10 15.75 4.60
N PRO A 81 -0.36 16.99 4.89
CA PRO A 81 -1.36 17.76 4.16
C PRO A 81 -0.80 18.41 2.89
N SER A 82 0.48 18.25 2.57
CA SER A 82 1.05 18.62 1.27
C SER A 82 2.42 17.97 1.11
N LYS A 83 2.98 17.98 -0.10
CA LYS A 83 4.35 17.51 -0.35
C LYS A 83 5.38 18.21 0.56
N ALA A 84 5.22 19.51 0.77
CA ALA A 84 6.17 20.32 1.54
C ALA A 84 6.07 20.09 3.06
N ALA A 85 4.92 19.60 3.54
CA ALA A 85 4.68 19.36 4.95
C ALA A 85 5.11 17.95 5.40
N VAL A 86 5.33 17.01 4.47
CA VAL A 86 5.76 15.65 4.82
C VAL A 86 7.11 15.69 5.53
N MET A 87 7.12 15.28 6.79
CA MET A 87 8.32 15.11 7.60
C MET A 87 8.79 13.65 7.61
N ASN A 88 7.88 12.70 7.38
CA ASN A 88 8.17 11.27 7.43
C ASN A 88 8.00 10.62 6.06
N PRO A 89 9.06 10.58 5.22
CA PRO A 89 9.00 10.04 3.87
C PRO A 89 8.94 8.50 3.80
N THR A 90 8.93 7.83 4.95
CA THR A 90 8.85 6.35 5.07
C THR A 90 7.48 5.85 5.51
N LEU A 91 6.54 6.76 5.83
CA LEU A 91 5.21 6.42 6.31
C LEU A 91 4.24 6.22 5.14
N THR A 92 3.85 4.98 4.91
CA THR A 92 2.78 4.64 3.96
C THR A 92 1.64 3.91 4.68
N ARG A 93 0.57 3.58 3.95
CA ARG A 93 -0.67 3.05 4.51
C ARG A 93 -1.08 1.73 3.84
N ILE A 94 -1.57 0.81 4.65
CA ILE A 94 -2.34 -0.36 4.24
C ILE A 94 -3.81 -0.04 4.48
N LEU A 95 -4.65 -0.35 3.50
CA LEU A 95 -6.10 -0.27 3.58
C LEU A 95 -6.68 -1.68 3.61
N THR A 96 -7.61 -1.93 4.52
CA THR A 96 -8.53 -3.08 4.43
C THR A 96 -9.88 -2.59 3.95
N PHE A 97 -10.56 -3.37 3.13
CA PHE A 97 -11.89 -3.10 2.60
C PHE A 97 -12.73 -4.39 2.65
N GLY A 98 -13.81 -4.37 3.44
CA GLY A 98 -14.74 -5.49 3.52
C GLY A 98 -15.60 -5.59 2.27
N ILE A 99 -15.57 -6.74 1.58
CA ILE A 99 -16.21 -6.92 0.27
C ILE A 99 -17.73 -6.85 0.36
N ASP A 100 -18.33 -7.28 1.47
CA ASP A 100 -19.79 -7.19 1.63
C ASP A 100 -20.20 -5.86 2.29
N SER A 101 -19.44 -5.42 3.29
CA SER A 101 -19.83 -4.29 4.15
C SER A 101 -19.37 -2.93 3.64
N GLY A 102 -18.36 -2.88 2.78
CA GLY A 102 -17.65 -1.64 2.43
C GLY A 102 -16.87 -1.02 3.60
N HIS A 103 -16.78 -1.69 4.75
CA HIS A 103 -16.08 -1.16 5.92
C HIS A 103 -14.57 -1.11 5.66
N THR A 104 -13.93 0.00 6.06
CA THR A 104 -12.50 0.21 5.86
C THR A 104 -11.72 0.44 7.14
N GLN A 105 -10.53 -0.15 7.23
CA GLN A 105 -9.54 0.19 8.25
C GLN A 105 -8.21 0.57 7.61
N GLN A 106 -7.50 1.50 8.23
CA GLN A 106 -6.19 1.96 7.78
C GLN A 106 -5.11 1.58 8.81
N PHE A 107 -3.95 1.12 8.34
CA PHE A 107 -2.82 0.77 9.18
C PHE A 107 -1.53 1.39 8.62
N LEU A 108 -0.63 1.83 9.50
CA LEU A 108 0.62 2.43 9.07
C LEU A 108 1.67 1.36 8.74
N TYR A 109 2.32 1.50 7.59
CA TYR A 109 3.47 0.70 7.18
C TYR A 109 4.71 1.58 7.15
N HIS A 110 5.81 1.07 7.71
CA HIS A 110 7.10 1.75 7.76
C HIS A 110 8.01 1.21 6.65
N GLN A 111 8.28 2.01 5.61
CA GLN A 111 9.26 1.68 4.57
C GLN A 111 10.69 1.75 5.10
N GLN A 112 11.59 0.95 4.53
CA GLN A 112 12.98 0.85 4.94
C GLN A 112 13.81 2.08 4.52
N LYS A 113 13.50 2.68 3.38
CA LYS A 113 14.17 3.86 2.81
C LYS A 113 13.20 5.03 2.67
N ASP A 114 13.74 6.23 2.68
CA ASP A 114 13.00 7.44 2.36
C ASP A 114 12.47 7.39 0.92
N TRP A 115 11.20 7.77 0.74
CA TRP A 115 10.56 7.86 -0.58
C TRP A 115 10.56 6.56 -1.38
N ASN A 116 10.54 5.41 -0.69
CA ASN A 116 10.57 4.10 -1.32
C ASN A 116 9.22 3.72 -1.97
N ALA A 117 9.19 2.54 -2.61
CA ALA A 117 7.98 1.99 -3.21
C ALA A 117 7.63 0.60 -2.66
N ASN A 118 6.36 0.37 -2.38
CA ASN A 118 5.77 -0.96 -2.27
C ASN A 118 5.20 -1.35 -3.63
N SER A 119 5.52 -2.53 -4.15
CA SER A 119 5.07 -2.96 -5.47
C SER A 119 4.12 -4.14 -5.47
N GLU A 120 3.93 -4.82 -4.34
CA GLU A 120 3.07 -5.99 -4.23
C GLU A 120 2.68 -6.24 -2.77
N ILE A 121 1.49 -6.83 -2.57
CA ILE A 121 1.06 -7.44 -1.32
C ILE A 121 0.34 -8.76 -1.59
N ALA A 122 0.69 -9.81 -0.84
CA ALA A 122 0.03 -11.11 -0.91
C ALA A 122 -0.40 -11.59 0.48
N ALA A 123 -1.62 -12.10 0.60
CA ALA A 123 -2.14 -12.59 1.88
C ALA A 123 -1.61 -13.98 2.22
N LEU A 124 -1.12 -14.15 3.46
CA LEU A 124 -0.79 -15.44 4.05
C LEU A 124 -1.91 -15.92 4.98
N THR A 125 -2.49 -14.98 5.74
CA THR A 125 -3.66 -15.15 6.61
C THR A 125 -4.56 -13.92 6.44
N ASP A 126 -5.63 -13.81 7.22
CA ASP A 126 -6.48 -12.61 7.22
C ASP A 126 -5.77 -11.37 7.82
N THR A 127 -4.66 -11.55 8.55
CA THR A 127 -3.92 -10.44 9.18
C THR A 127 -2.44 -10.39 8.83
N THR A 128 -1.91 -11.41 8.18
CA THR A 128 -0.49 -11.54 7.87
C THR A 128 -0.28 -11.57 6.36
N PHE A 129 0.69 -10.80 5.86
CA PHE A 129 0.94 -10.60 4.43
C PHE A 129 2.43 -10.68 4.10
N LEU A 130 2.74 -10.93 2.82
CA LEU A 130 4.03 -10.64 2.22
C LEU A 130 3.94 -9.32 1.45
N VAL A 131 4.93 -8.45 1.59
CA VAL A 131 5.04 -7.17 0.89
C VAL A 131 6.38 -7.08 0.18
N VAL A 132 6.36 -6.68 -1.09
CA VAL A 132 7.59 -6.37 -1.82
C VAL A 132 7.85 -4.87 -1.74
N GLU A 133 9.01 -4.51 -1.20
CA GLU A 133 9.48 -3.14 -1.10
C GLU A 133 10.74 -2.97 -1.96
N ARG A 134 10.74 -1.97 -2.85
CA ARG A 134 11.82 -1.73 -3.80
C ARG A 134 12.12 -0.25 -3.97
N ASP A 135 13.37 0.05 -4.29
CA ASP A 135 13.72 1.37 -4.81
C ASP A 135 13.57 1.43 -6.35
N GLY A 136 13.94 2.57 -6.93
CA GLY A 136 13.97 2.78 -8.38
C GLY A 136 15.28 2.36 -9.04
N GLU A 137 16.24 1.83 -8.26
CA GLU A 137 17.56 1.50 -8.76
C GLU A 137 17.55 0.10 -9.39
N PHE A 138 18.48 -0.12 -10.31
CA PHE A 138 18.72 -1.42 -10.91
C PHE A 138 19.94 -2.07 -10.27
N PRO A 139 19.93 -3.40 -10.04
CA PRO A 139 21.14 -4.10 -9.63
C PRO A 139 22.24 -3.88 -10.68
N THR A 140 23.35 -3.27 -10.26
CA THR A 140 24.54 -3.10 -11.09
C THR A 140 25.53 -4.22 -10.78
N SER A 141 26.33 -4.63 -11.77
CA SER A 141 27.47 -5.54 -11.55
C SER A 141 28.67 -4.84 -10.91
N ASP A 142 28.55 -3.53 -10.63
CA ASP A 142 29.65 -2.67 -10.24
C ASP A 142 29.70 -2.54 -8.71
N THR A 143 30.48 -3.42 -8.08
CA THR A 143 30.59 -3.52 -6.61
C THR A 143 31.21 -2.29 -5.94
N GLY A 144 31.63 -1.29 -6.72
CA GLY A 144 32.18 -0.02 -6.26
C GLY A 144 31.15 1.09 -6.01
N SER A 145 29.91 0.95 -6.52
CA SER A 145 28.85 1.91 -6.20
C SER A 145 28.20 1.59 -4.86
N GLN A 146 28.18 2.54 -3.92
CA GLN A 146 27.61 2.35 -2.58
C GLN A 146 26.07 2.21 -2.56
N GLN A 147 25.42 2.16 -3.71
CA GLN A 147 23.98 2.09 -3.82
C GLN A 147 23.58 0.80 -4.53
N GLN A 148 23.55 -0.28 -3.76
CA GLN A 148 22.89 -1.51 -4.21
C GLN A 148 21.38 -1.26 -4.26
N ALA A 149 20.77 -1.67 -5.36
CA ALA A 149 19.32 -1.66 -5.52
C ALA A 149 18.67 -2.45 -4.37
N GLN A 150 17.56 -1.94 -3.87
CA GLN A 150 16.77 -2.64 -2.87
C GLN A 150 15.61 -3.36 -3.56
N LYS A 151 15.50 -4.67 -3.32
CA LYS A 151 14.28 -5.42 -3.58
C LYS A 151 14.07 -6.43 -2.45
N HIS A 152 13.33 -6.02 -1.44
CA HIS A 152 13.12 -6.80 -0.22
C HIS A 152 11.72 -7.40 -0.18
N LEU A 153 11.65 -8.63 0.31
CA LEU A 153 10.40 -9.27 0.68
C LEU A 153 10.25 -9.19 2.20
N TYR A 154 9.16 -8.59 2.66
CA TYR A 154 8.84 -8.47 4.09
C TYR A 154 7.61 -9.30 4.43
N LYS A 155 7.61 -9.94 5.60
CA LYS A 155 6.40 -10.44 6.25
C LYS A 155 5.86 -9.33 7.15
N VAL A 156 4.58 -9.03 7.03
CA VAL A 156 3.89 -8.02 7.86
C VAL A 156 2.67 -8.59 8.56
N ASP A 157 2.34 -8.06 9.73
CA ASP A 157 1.12 -8.41 10.47
C ASP A 157 0.41 -7.17 11.02
N ILE A 158 -0.88 -7.05 10.72
CA ILE A 158 -1.73 -5.92 11.12
C ILE A 158 -2.40 -6.09 12.48
N SER A 159 -2.39 -7.29 13.07
CA SER A 159 -3.19 -7.62 14.27
C SER A 159 -2.86 -6.76 15.51
N GLY A 160 -1.61 -6.31 15.64
CA GLY A 160 -1.16 -5.40 16.71
C GLY A 160 -1.07 -3.93 16.31
N ALA A 161 -1.45 -3.58 15.08
CA ALA A 161 -1.33 -2.22 14.55
C ALA A 161 -2.51 -1.34 14.99
N THR A 162 -2.25 -0.05 15.17
CA THR A 162 -3.31 0.91 15.47
C THR A 162 -4.13 1.19 14.21
N ASN A 163 -5.46 1.06 14.29
CA ASN A 163 -6.36 1.51 13.23
C ASN A 163 -6.38 3.05 13.19
N VAL A 164 -6.00 3.64 12.06
CA VAL A 164 -5.88 5.09 11.87
C VAL A 164 -6.94 5.69 10.94
N SER A 165 -8.08 5.03 10.74
CA SER A 165 -9.15 5.54 9.86
C SER A 165 -9.70 6.92 10.24
N GLY A 166 -9.52 7.36 11.49
CA GLY A 166 -10.16 8.57 12.01
C GLY A 166 -11.69 8.42 12.09
N MET A 167 -12.37 9.45 12.61
CA MET A 167 -13.85 9.45 12.70
C MET A 167 -14.51 10.09 11.47
N ASN A 168 -13.78 10.93 10.73
CA ASN A 168 -14.29 11.63 9.56
C ASN A 168 -13.74 10.98 8.29
N PHE A 169 -14.58 10.20 7.62
CA PHE A 169 -14.27 9.49 6.38
C PHE A 169 -13.95 10.44 5.21
N ASP A 170 -14.53 11.64 5.24
CA ASP A 170 -14.41 12.67 4.19
C ASP A 170 -13.22 13.61 4.44
N SER A 171 -12.48 13.41 5.54
CA SER A 171 -11.31 14.23 5.85
C SER A 171 -10.17 13.93 4.89
N LEU A 172 -9.79 14.94 4.10
CA LEU A 172 -8.58 14.90 3.27
C LEU A 172 -7.29 14.75 4.08
N ASP A 173 -7.31 15.13 5.36
CA ASP A 173 -6.16 15.03 6.25
C ASP A 173 -6.14 13.69 7.02
N GLY A 174 -7.27 12.96 7.01
CA GLY A 174 -7.47 11.71 7.75
C GLY A 174 -7.46 11.91 9.27
N LEU A 175 -6.97 10.92 10.01
CA LEU A 175 -6.69 11.05 11.44
C LEU A 175 -5.57 12.08 11.66
N MET A 176 -5.82 13.04 12.55
CA MET A 176 -4.83 14.00 13.01
C MET A 176 -4.49 13.76 14.48
N VAL A 177 -3.25 14.04 14.86
CA VAL A 177 -2.80 14.05 16.25
C VAL A 177 -2.10 15.37 16.51
N ASN A 178 -2.42 16.03 17.63
CA ASN A 178 -1.88 17.35 17.95
C ASN A 178 -2.02 18.37 16.80
N ASN A 179 -3.18 18.38 16.13
CA ASN A 179 -3.48 19.27 14.99
C ASN A 179 -2.52 19.15 13.79
N ARG A 180 -1.83 18.02 13.66
CA ARG A 180 -0.98 17.68 12.50
C ARG A 180 -1.42 16.34 11.91
N THR A 181 -1.20 16.14 10.62
CA THR A 181 -1.42 14.84 9.96
C THR A 181 -0.39 13.82 10.43
N LEU A 182 -0.61 12.54 10.14
CA LEU A 182 0.34 11.48 10.52
C LEU A 182 1.69 11.63 9.80
N GLU A 183 1.67 12.08 8.54
CA GLU A 183 2.87 12.29 7.70
C GLU A 183 3.75 13.47 8.15
N GLU A 184 3.22 14.36 9.01
CA GLU A 184 3.95 15.45 9.69
C GLU A 184 4.65 15.01 10.99
N HIS A 185 4.64 13.71 11.31
CA HIS A 185 5.24 13.18 12.54
C HIS A 185 6.32 12.14 12.26
N THR A 186 7.39 12.18 13.05
CA THR A 186 8.36 11.09 13.13
C THR A 186 7.71 9.83 13.72
N TRP A 187 8.31 8.66 13.46
CA TRP A 187 7.85 7.41 14.08
C TRP A 187 7.96 7.41 15.61
N GLU A 188 8.89 8.17 16.18
CA GLU A 188 9.04 8.30 17.63
C GLU A 188 7.86 9.06 18.23
N GLU A 189 7.47 10.20 17.64
CA GLU A 189 6.27 10.94 18.04
C GLU A 189 5.00 10.08 17.92
N LEU A 190 4.82 9.39 16.79
CA LEU A 190 3.65 8.51 16.58
C LEU A 190 3.56 7.42 17.65
N ARG A 191 4.69 6.77 17.99
CA ARG A 191 4.72 5.80 19.09
C ARG A 191 4.40 6.43 20.45
N ALA A 192 4.89 7.64 20.72
CA ALA A 192 4.56 8.37 21.94
C ALA A 192 3.06 8.71 22.05
N PHE A 193 2.35 8.81 20.92
CA PHE A 193 0.89 8.93 20.87
C PHE A 193 0.14 7.60 20.88
N GLY A 194 0.82 6.47 21.04
CA GLY A 194 0.19 5.14 21.02
C GLY A 194 -0.20 4.65 19.62
N ILE A 195 0.36 5.24 18.56
CA ILE A 195 0.17 4.78 17.18
C ILE A 195 1.29 3.80 16.84
N ALA A 196 0.93 2.52 16.79
CA ALA A 196 1.80 1.44 16.37
C ALA A 196 1.62 1.14 14.87
N PRO A 197 2.69 1.12 14.06
CA PRO A 197 2.61 0.57 12.71
C PRO A 197 2.42 -0.95 12.75
N VAL A 198 2.17 -1.53 11.58
CA VAL A 198 2.21 -2.99 11.40
C VAL A 198 3.56 -3.54 11.82
N SER A 199 3.56 -4.75 12.37
CA SER A 199 4.82 -5.47 12.57
C SER A 199 5.41 -5.84 11.21
N LYS A 200 6.74 -5.77 11.08
CA LYS A 200 7.46 -6.01 9.81
C LYS A 200 8.74 -6.79 10.08
N THR A 201 8.99 -7.85 9.32
CA THR A 201 10.21 -8.67 9.39
C THR A 201 10.73 -8.97 7.99
N LEU A 202 12.03 -8.78 7.75
CA LEU A 202 12.66 -9.12 6.48
C LEU A 202 12.61 -10.64 6.28
N VAL A 203 12.10 -11.08 5.14
CA VAL A 203 12.07 -12.50 4.73
C VAL A 203 13.23 -12.79 3.79
N ALA A 204 13.46 -11.92 2.80
CA ALA A 204 14.53 -12.08 1.82
C ALA A 204 14.99 -10.74 1.25
N ASP A 205 16.27 -10.64 0.95
CA ASP A 205 16.84 -9.62 0.06
C ASP A 205 17.02 -10.25 -1.33
N ILE A 206 16.11 -9.95 -2.25
CA ILE A 206 16.06 -10.61 -3.56
C ILE A 206 17.29 -10.26 -4.40
N VAL A 207 17.89 -9.08 -4.20
CA VAL A 207 19.09 -8.68 -4.96
C VAL A 207 20.28 -9.54 -4.53
N VAL A 208 20.46 -9.74 -3.22
CA VAL A 208 21.52 -10.58 -2.67
C VAL A 208 21.30 -12.06 -3.04
N GLU A 209 20.08 -12.56 -2.92
CA GLU A 209 19.77 -13.97 -3.23
C GLU A 209 19.98 -14.31 -4.71
N VAL A 210 19.61 -13.42 -5.63
CA VAL A 210 19.84 -13.61 -7.07
C VAL A 210 21.33 -13.53 -7.41
N ALA A 211 22.08 -12.61 -6.80
CA ALA A 211 23.52 -12.54 -6.98
C ALA A 211 24.22 -13.82 -6.48
N ALA A 212 23.78 -14.35 -5.34
CA ALA A 212 24.32 -15.59 -4.76
C ALA A 212 23.99 -16.84 -5.59
N SER A 213 22.87 -16.87 -6.31
CA SER A 213 22.45 -18.01 -7.14
C SER A 213 23.18 -18.10 -8.48
N GLY A 214 24.03 -17.12 -8.81
CA GLY A 214 24.75 -17.06 -10.09
C GLY A 214 23.86 -16.75 -11.30
N SER A 215 22.59 -16.39 -11.07
CA SER A 215 21.66 -15.98 -12.12
C SER A 215 21.93 -14.52 -12.48
N SER A 216 22.36 -14.23 -13.71
CA SER A 216 22.45 -12.85 -14.18
C SER A 216 21.04 -12.28 -14.36
N TYR A 217 20.73 -11.14 -13.74
CA TYR A 217 19.54 -10.34 -14.08
C TYR A 217 19.63 -9.94 -15.55
N PRO A 218 18.75 -10.41 -16.45
CA PRO A 218 18.75 -9.96 -17.83
C PRO A 218 18.19 -8.53 -17.85
N HIS A 219 19.05 -7.55 -18.11
CA HIS A 219 18.60 -6.22 -18.51
C HIS A 219 18.42 -6.25 -20.02
N ASP A 220 17.18 -6.42 -20.49
CA ASP A 220 16.84 -6.19 -21.88
C ASP A 220 16.08 -4.87 -22.03
N LYS A 221 16.81 -3.86 -22.49
CA LYS A 221 16.26 -2.77 -23.30
C LYS A 221 17.11 -2.71 -24.57
N THR A 222 16.93 -3.66 -25.48
CA THR A 222 17.39 -3.46 -26.86
C THR A 222 16.43 -2.53 -27.60
N GLY A 223 16.98 -1.43 -28.12
CA GLY A 223 16.49 -0.73 -29.33
C GLY A 223 15.63 0.49 -29.10
#